data_AF-A0A3G2IC06-F1
#
_entry.id   AF-A0A3G2IC06-F1
#
_cell.length_a   1.000
_cell.length_b   1.000
_cell.length_c   1.000
_cell.angle_alpha   90.00
_cell.angle_beta   90.00
_cell.angle_gamma   90.00
#
_symmetry.space_group_name_H-M   'P 1'
#
loop_
_entity.id
_entity.type
_entity.pdbx_description
1 polymer ?
#
loop_
_entity_poly.entity_id
_entity_poly.type
_entity_poly.pdbx_seq_one_letter_code
_entity_poly.pdbx_strand_id
1 'polypeptide(L)'
;MVGILEGSKSQCPRLGNIVGRIVAGALILMSCSPVFAQLKESDIDTLLTTALTETQNIPVNACVSMPNPGVKLPGNTETASLMYPSGDIRKDVAALIDAGLITVKFNSGEGASALAVFKAKAAGTDSSTSPNVALSYVELTPLGNKFYRYDDPKSGHLPQGLYGANRFCAHIQYGGVEKYMKPLKNPYDDNPHLVSWVNFKWKLDQHKTPWLNNAVLKEQLSIYSDKDSWSRSGILIELNDDKWELGNEPYTIRW
;
A
#
# COMPACT_ATOMS: atom_id res chain seq x y z
N MET A 1 -20.33 -41.36 25.51
CA MET A 1 -19.38 -40.55 24.73
C MET A 1 -19.71 -40.72 23.26
N VAL A 2 -20.48 -39.79 22.71
CA VAL A 2 -20.47 -39.25 21.33
C VAL A 2 -21.35 -38.00 21.45
N GLY A 3 -20.80 -36.83 21.12
CA GLY A 3 -21.49 -35.55 21.23
C GLY A 3 -22.34 -35.24 20.00
N ILE A 4 -23.36 -34.40 20.18
CA ILE A 4 -23.99 -33.60 19.12
C ILE A 4 -24.35 -32.23 19.73
N LEU A 5 -24.06 -31.19 18.95
CA LEU A 5 -24.25 -29.76 19.14
C LEU A 5 -25.73 -29.37 19.27
N GLU A 6 -26.01 -28.34 20.08
CA GLU A 6 -27.14 -27.38 19.98
C GLU A 6 -27.10 -26.52 21.26
N GLY A 7 -27.25 -25.20 21.30
CA GLY A 7 -27.55 -24.16 20.34
C GLY A 7 -27.83 -22.91 21.19
N SER A 8 -27.01 -21.87 21.09
CA SER A 8 -27.28 -20.58 21.74
C SER A 8 -28.40 -19.88 20.99
N LYS A 9 -29.65 -20.08 21.44
CA LYS A 9 -30.80 -19.29 21.00
C LYS A 9 -30.84 -18.00 21.82
N SER A 10 -30.39 -16.91 21.21
CA SER A 10 -30.75 -15.55 21.62
C SER A 10 -32.27 -15.38 21.58
N GLN A 11 -32.89 -15.27 22.76
CA GLN A 11 -34.33 -15.06 22.94
C GLN A 11 -34.69 -13.59 22.70
N CYS A 12 -35.55 -13.32 21.72
CA CYS A 12 -36.42 -12.14 21.71
C CYS A 12 -37.66 -12.43 22.59
N PRO A 13 -38.17 -11.47 23.38
CA PRO A 13 -39.35 -11.69 24.21
C PRO A 13 -40.60 -11.86 23.33
N ARG A 14 -41.34 -12.96 23.53
CA ARG A 14 -42.67 -13.18 22.94
C ARG A 14 -43.70 -12.33 23.70
N LEU A 15 -44.27 -11.32 23.05
CA LEU A 15 -45.51 -10.69 23.50
C LEU A 15 -46.69 -11.63 23.23
N GLY A 16 -47.44 -11.93 24.29
CA GLY A 16 -48.58 -12.84 24.30
C GLY A 16 -49.80 -12.31 23.53
N ASN A 17 -50.64 -13.26 23.11
CA ASN A 17 -51.89 -13.06 22.40
C ASN A 17 -52.83 -12.08 23.13
N ILE A 18 -53.19 -10.98 22.44
CA ILE A 18 -54.44 -10.26 22.70
C ILE A 18 -55.22 -10.22 21.39
N VAL A 19 -56.38 -10.86 21.41
CA VAL A 19 -57.41 -10.82 20.37
C VAL A 19 -58.10 -9.46 20.42
N GLY A 20 -58.18 -8.74 19.30
CA GLY A 20 -59.18 -7.67 19.14
C GLY A 20 -58.83 -6.48 18.26
N ARG A 21 -59.54 -6.41 17.13
CA ARG A 21 -59.98 -5.21 16.39
C ARG A 21 -59.01 -4.48 15.45
N ILE A 22 -59.54 -4.31 14.23
CA ILE A 22 -59.07 -3.60 13.05
C ILE A 22 -58.91 -2.10 13.35
N VAL A 23 -57.74 -1.52 13.10
CA VAL A 23 -57.56 -0.14 12.62
C VAL A 23 -56.32 -0.09 11.71
N ALA A 24 -56.47 0.49 10.52
CA ALA A 24 -55.41 0.73 9.56
C ALA A 24 -54.28 1.58 10.16
N GLY A 25 -53.02 1.19 9.95
CA GLY A 25 -51.86 1.97 10.38
C GLY A 25 -50.54 1.26 10.08
N ALA A 26 -49.79 1.84 9.15
CA ALA A 26 -48.35 1.69 8.90
C ALA A 26 -47.70 0.34 9.28
N LEU A 27 -47.36 -0.46 8.25
CA LEU A 27 -46.29 -1.44 8.36
C LEU A 27 -44.99 -0.68 8.66
N ILE A 28 -44.63 -0.55 9.94
CA ILE A 28 -43.25 -0.25 10.33
C ILE A 28 -42.49 -1.56 10.08
N LEU A 29 -41.91 -1.67 8.88
CA LEU A 29 -40.79 -2.57 8.64
C LEU A 29 -39.68 -2.10 9.59
N MET A 30 -39.62 -2.69 10.79
CA MET A 30 -38.41 -2.74 11.59
C MET A 30 -37.37 -3.46 10.74
N SER A 31 -36.70 -2.68 9.90
CA SER A 31 -35.41 -3.03 9.35
C SER A 31 -34.52 -3.21 10.56
N CYS A 32 -34.29 -4.47 10.92
CA CYS A 32 -33.12 -4.88 11.68
C CYS A 32 -31.94 -4.62 10.74
N SER A 33 -31.60 -3.35 10.53
CA SER A 33 -30.30 -2.99 10.01
C SER A 33 -29.32 -3.62 11.00
N PRO A 34 -28.43 -4.52 10.55
CA PRO A 34 -27.30 -4.88 11.39
C PRO A 34 -26.70 -3.56 11.85
N VAL A 35 -26.41 -3.44 13.15
CA VAL A 35 -25.63 -2.34 13.68
C VAL A 35 -24.21 -2.52 13.12
N PHE A 36 -24.07 -2.33 11.81
CA PHE A 36 -22.78 -2.24 11.16
C PHE A 36 -22.09 -1.08 11.86
N ALA A 37 -20.90 -1.34 12.41
CA ALA A 37 -20.10 -0.35 13.08
C ALA A 37 -20.02 0.90 12.19
N GLN A 38 -20.79 1.93 12.56
CA GLN A 38 -20.91 3.13 11.76
C GLN A 38 -19.54 3.77 11.75
N LEU A 39 -18.91 3.85 10.57
CA LEU A 39 -17.58 4.42 10.42
C LEU A 39 -17.58 5.89 10.84
N LYS A 40 -16.87 6.20 11.93
CA LYS A 40 -16.68 7.57 12.40
C LYS A 40 -15.32 8.10 11.97
N GLU A 41 -15.22 9.41 11.82
CA GLU A 41 -13.95 10.09 11.53
C GLU A 41 -12.86 9.75 12.56
N SER A 42 -13.21 9.66 13.86
CA SER A 42 -12.27 9.26 14.92
C SER A 42 -11.68 7.86 14.73
N ASP A 43 -12.46 6.94 14.16
CA ASP A 43 -11.99 5.57 13.88
C ASP A 43 -10.98 5.60 12.72
N ILE A 44 -11.27 6.41 11.70
CA ILE A 44 -10.38 6.64 10.55
C ILE A 44 -9.08 7.33 11.01
N ASP A 45 -9.17 8.39 11.80
CA ASP A 45 -8.00 9.13 12.29
C ASP A 45 -7.09 8.21 13.12
N THR A 46 -7.67 7.37 13.97
CA THR A 46 -6.93 6.39 14.79
C THR A 46 -6.23 5.36 13.91
N LEU A 47 -6.96 4.81 12.93
CA LEU A 47 -6.43 3.84 11.97
C LEU A 47 -5.28 4.45 11.16
N LEU A 48 -5.48 5.62 10.54
CA LEU A 48 -4.49 6.23 9.67
C LEU A 48 -3.28 6.76 10.43
N THR A 49 -3.47 7.30 11.64
CA THR A 49 -2.33 7.72 12.50
C THR A 49 -1.40 6.55 12.80
N THR A 50 -1.96 5.35 12.97
CA THR A 50 -1.17 4.14 13.24
C THR A 50 -0.60 3.55 11.96
N ALA A 51 -1.45 3.32 10.96
CA ALA A 51 -1.07 2.62 9.74
C ALA A 51 0.00 3.38 8.93
N LEU A 52 -0.07 4.71 8.89
CA LEU A 52 0.90 5.55 8.18
C LEU A 52 2.25 5.68 8.90
N THR A 53 2.46 4.99 10.02
CA THR A 53 3.80 4.80 10.60
C THR A 53 4.58 3.68 9.91
N GLU A 54 3.87 2.77 9.24
CA GLU A 54 4.47 1.64 8.55
C GLU A 54 4.79 2.00 7.09
N THR A 55 6.02 1.72 6.66
CA THR A 55 6.55 2.11 5.36
C THR A 55 5.70 1.59 4.19
N GLN A 56 5.10 0.40 4.33
CA GLN A 56 4.21 -0.19 3.32
C GLN A 56 2.96 0.67 3.03
N ASN A 57 2.50 1.44 4.00
CA ASN A 57 1.28 2.22 3.90
C ASN A 57 1.55 3.68 3.51
N ILE A 58 2.81 4.09 3.34
CA ILE A 58 3.14 5.47 2.95
C ILE A 58 2.71 5.73 1.49
N PRO A 59 2.09 6.89 1.18
CA PRO A 59 1.78 7.27 -0.20
C PRO A 59 3.02 7.21 -1.11
N VAL A 60 2.88 6.66 -2.31
CA VAL A 60 4.00 6.44 -3.25
C VAL A 60 4.75 7.75 -3.58
N ASN A 61 4.05 8.88 -3.60
CA ASN A 61 4.64 10.20 -3.86
C ASN A 61 5.47 10.76 -2.68
N ALA A 62 5.41 10.15 -1.50
CA ALA A 62 6.36 10.40 -0.42
C ALA A 62 7.62 9.51 -0.53
N CYS A 63 7.78 8.74 -1.61
CA CYS A 63 8.90 7.85 -1.81
C CYS A 63 9.75 8.22 -3.03
N VAL A 64 11.07 8.14 -2.87
CA VAL A 64 11.99 8.12 -4.01
C VAL A 64 12.16 6.69 -4.50
N SER A 65 12.38 6.49 -5.79
CA SER A 65 12.58 5.17 -6.38
C SER A 65 14.00 5.01 -6.85
N MET A 66 14.57 3.82 -6.70
CA MET A 66 15.72 3.42 -7.50
C MET A 66 15.39 3.57 -9.00
N PRO A 67 16.37 3.96 -9.83
CA PRO A 67 16.16 3.99 -11.26
C PRO A 67 15.92 2.58 -11.78
N ASN A 68 14.83 2.45 -12.55
CA ASN A 68 14.27 1.21 -13.08
C ASN A 68 13.76 0.22 -12.00
N PRO A 69 12.65 -0.49 -12.27
CA PRO A 69 12.27 -1.65 -11.49
C PRO A 69 13.33 -2.75 -11.56
N GLY A 70 13.36 -3.62 -10.57
CA GLY A 70 14.29 -4.73 -10.50
C GLY A 70 13.91 -5.71 -9.41
N VAL A 71 14.83 -6.58 -9.05
CA VAL A 71 14.64 -7.50 -7.92
C VAL A 71 14.65 -6.73 -6.60
N LYS A 72 14.03 -7.33 -5.57
CA LYS A 72 14.04 -6.81 -4.20
C LYS A 72 15.48 -6.68 -3.67
N LEU A 73 15.76 -5.59 -2.96
CA LEU A 73 17.01 -5.34 -2.26
C LEU A 73 17.05 -6.00 -0.88
N PRO A 74 18.25 -6.39 -0.38
CA PRO A 74 19.54 -6.37 -1.08
C PRO A 74 19.60 -7.39 -2.23
N GLY A 75 20.27 -7.06 -3.32
CA GLY A 75 20.28 -7.92 -4.51
C GLY A 75 21.05 -7.37 -5.70
N ASN A 76 21.16 -8.18 -6.75
CA ASN A 76 21.82 -7.80 -8.00
C ASN A 76 20.89 -6.93 -8.86
N THR A 77 21.42 -5.79 -9.30
CA THR A 77 20.76 -4.87 -10.22
C THR A 77 21.60 -4.74 -11.49
N GLU A 78 20.97 -4.59 -12.65
CA GLU A 78 21.70 -4.36 -13.90
C GLU A 78 22.55 -3.09 -13.78
N THR A 79 23.87 -3.17 -13.99
CA THR A 79 24.75 -2.02 -13.79
C THR A 79 24.32 -0.82 -14.63
N ALA A 80 23.85 -1.07 -15.86
CA ALA A 80 23.38 -0.04 -16.77
C ALA A 80 22.19 0.77 -16.24
N SER A 81 21.38 0.24 -15.29
CA SER A 81 20.29 1.03 -14.69
C SER A 81 20.80 2.05 -13.67
N LEU A 82 21.98 1.83 -13.11
CA LEU A 82 22.57 2.67 -12.07
C LEU A 82 23.45 3.80 -12.63
N MET A 83 23.70 3.78 -13.93
CA MET A 83 24.65 4.66 -14.62
C MET A 83 23.97 5.40 -15.78
N TYR A 84 24.47 6.58 -16.12
CA TYR A 84 24.14 7.21 -17.38
C TYR A 84 24.85 6.49 -18.53
N PRO A 85 24.39 6.65 -19.78
CA PRO A 85 25.10 6.14 -20.95
C PRO A 85 26.55 6.64 -21.08
N SER A 86 26.90 7.76 -20.44
CA SER A 86 28.28 8.27 -20.37
C SER A 86 29.22 7.41 -19.51
N GLY A 87 28.69 6.50 -18.68
CA GLY A 87 29.45 5.73 -17.71
C GLY A 87 29.57 6.38 -16.33
N ASP A 88 28.98 7.55 -16.11
CA ASP A 88 28.88 8.16 -14.78
C ASP A 88 27.74 7.55 -13.96
N ILE A 89 27.90 7.48 -12.64
CA ILE A 89 26.82 7.08 -11.74
C ILE A 89 25.68 8.09 -11.89
N ARG A 90 24.43 7.60 -12.01
CA ARG A 90 23.28 8.50 -12.09
C ARG A 90 23.17 9.32 -10.81
N LYS A 91 22.77 10.59 -10.95
CA LYS A 91 22.67 11.52 -9.81
C LYS A 91 21.71 11.02 -8.73
N ASP A 92 20.64 10.33 -9.12
CA ASP A 92 19.68 9.72 -8.20
C ASP A 92 20.31 8.60 -7.36
N VAL A 93 21.05 7.69 -7.98
CA VAL A 93 21.81 6.62 -7.29
C VAL A 93 22.89 7.20 -6.41
N ALA A 94 23.68 8.15 -6.91
CA ALA A 94 24.71 8.81 -6.13
C ALA A 94 24.11 9.46 -4.87
N ALA A 95 22.96 10.14 -5.01
CA ALA A 95 22.27 10.75 -3.89
C ALA A 95 21.76 9.73 -2.85
N LEU A 96 21.32 8.53 -3.28
CA LEU A 96 20.95 7.44 -2.36
C LEU A 96 22.17 6.89 -1.59
N ILE A 97 23.34 6.80 -2.24
CA ILE A 97 24.61 6.41 -1.62
C ILE A 97 25.06 7.50 -0.63
N ASP A 98 25.07 8.76 -1.05
CA ASP A 98 25.51 9.91 -0.24
C ASP A 98 24.61 10.14 0.99
N ALA A 99 23.30 9.90 0.84
CA ALA A 99 22.36 9.92 1.95
C ALA A 99 22.48 8.69 2.87
N GLY A 100 23.38 7.76 2.55
CA GLY A 100 23.65 6.56 3.32
C GLY A 100 22.47 5.59 3.33
N LEU A 101 21.65 5.53 2.28
CA LEU A 101 20.50 4.62 2.17
C LEU A 101 20.90 3.27 1.55
N ILE A 102 21.87 3.28 0.64
CA ILE A 102 22.38 2.07 -0.01
C ILE A 102 23.90 2.08 -0.09
N THR A 103 24.48 0.90 -0.30
CA THR A 103 25.84 0.75 -0.84
C THR A 103 25.79 -0.04 -2.13
N VAL A 104 26.69 0.24 -3.06
CA VAL A 104 26.74 -0.41 -4.37
C VAL A 104 28.15 -0.97 -4.62
N LYS A 105 28.23 -2.25 -4.97
CA LYS A 105 29.43 -2.88 -5.54
C LYS A 105 29.24 -2.98 -7.04
N PHE A 106 29.78 -2.00 -7.77
CA PHE A 106 29.59 -1.91 -9.22
C PHE A 106 30.29 -3.04 -9.95
N ASN A 107 29.63 -3.58 -10.99
CA ASN A 107 30.15 -4.65 -11.85
C ASN A 107 30.66 -5.86 -11.06
N SER A 108 29.91 -6.27 -10.03
CA SER A 108 30.25 -7.40 -9.16
C SER A 108 30.05 -8.78 -9.82
N GLY A 109 29.45 -8.84 -11.01
CA GLY A 109 29.31 -10.07 -11.78
C GLY A 109 28.50 -9.88 -13.06
N GLU A 110 28.10 -11.00 -13.66
CA GLU A 110 27.23 -11.08 -14.83
C GLU A 110 26.08 -12.05 -14.56
N GLY A 111 24.93 -11.82 -15.18
CA GLY A 111 23.79 -12.73 -15.09
C GLY A 111 22.61 -12.29 -15.95
N ALA A 112 21.55 -13.09 -15.97
CA ALA A 112 20.39 -12.84 -16.81
C ALA A 112 19.72 -11.50 -16.45
N SER A 113 19.36 -10.71 -17.47
CA SER A 113 18.58 -9.48 -17.29
C SER A 113 17.26 -9.76 -16.59
N ALA A 114 17.02 -9.10 -15.45
CA ALA A 114 15.80 -9.26 -14.67
C ALA A 114 14.56 -8.85 -15.49
N LEU A 115 14.69 -7.80 -16.30
CA LEU A 115 13.63 -7.36 -17.22
C LEU A 115 13.34 -8.41 -18.30
N ALA A 116 14.37 -9.01 -18.90
CA ALA A 116 14.18 -10.05 -19.91
C ALA A 116 13.52 -11.31 -19.32
N VAL A 117 13.99 -11.75 -18.14
CA VAL A 117 13.40 -12.88 -17.41
C VAL A 117 11.94 -12.59 -17.04
N PHE A 118 11.65 -11.38 -16.56
CA PHE A 118 10.28 -10.95 -16.25
C PHE A 118 9.38 -10.99 -17.48
N LYS A 119 9.83 -10.42 -18.61
CA LYS A 119 9.06 -10.43 -19.87
C LYS A 119 8.79 -11.84 -20.37
N ALA A 120 9.80 -12.72 -20.36
CA ALA A 120 9.64 -14.10 -20.80
C ALA A 120 8.61 -14.84 -19.94
N LYS A 121 8.74 -14.74 -18.60
CA LYS A 121 7.78 -15.38 -17.69
C LYS A 121 6.37 -14.80 -17.80
N ALA A 122 6.23 -13.49 -17.93
CA ALA A 122 4.93 -12.85 -18.13
C ALA A 122 4.27 -13.28 -19.45
N ALA A 123 5.06 -13.60 -20.49
CA ALA A 123 4.59 -14.13 -21.77
C ALA A 123 4.40 -15.66 -21.78
N GLY A 124 4.72 -16.36 -20.68
CA GLY A 124 4.69 -17.83 -20.62
C GLY A 124 5.76 -18.50 -21.49
N THR A 125 6.85 -17.81 -21.83
CA THR A 125 7.95 -18.32 -22.65
C THR A 125 9.16 -18.71 -21.81
N ASP A 126 10.07 -19.49 -22.41
CA ASP A 126 11.32 -19.87 -21.75
C ASP A 126 12.20 -18.64 -21.48
N SER A 127 12.68 -18.55 -20.23
CA SER A 127 13.55 -17.48 -19.76
C SER A 127 15.04 -17.85 -19.78
N SER A 128 15.38 -19.11 -20.08
CA SER A 128 16.76 -19.61 -20.11
C SER A 128 17.65 -18.92 -21.14
N THR A 129 17.05 -18.35 -22.18
CA THR A 129 17.73 -17.63 -23.27
C THR A 129 17.83 -16.12 -23.04
N SER A 130 17.45 -15.65 -21.84
CA SER A 130 17.58 -14.23 -21.49
C SER A 130 19.04 -13.78 -21.58
N PRO A 131 19.33 -12.60 -22.16
CA PRO A 131 20.68 -12.12 -22.31
C PRO A 131 21.34 -11.90 -20.94
N ASN A 132 22.61 -12.28 -20.85
CA ASN A 132 23.45 -11.91 -19.71
C ASN A 132 23.88 -10.45 -19.83
N VAL A 133 23.83 -9.75 -18.71
CA VAL A 133 24.23 -8.34 -18.57
C VAL A 133 25.13 -8.17 -17.36
N ALA A 134 25.92 -7.10 -17.34
CA ALA A 134 26.71 -6.74 -16.16
C ALA A 134 25.79 -6.40 -14.99
N LEU A 135 26.11 -6.94 -13.81
CA LEU A 135 25.35 -6.78 -12.59
C LEU A 135 26.19 -6.07 -11.52
N SER A 136 25.52 -5.21 -10.76
CA SER A 136 26.04 -4.57 -9.56
C SER A 136 25.24 -5.03 -8.35
N TYR A 137 25.92 -5.35 -7.25
CA TYR A 137 25.25 -5.73 -6.00
C TYR A 137 24.90 -4.47 -5.21
N VAL A 138 23.61 -4.31 -4.92
CA VAL A 138 23.07 -3.18 -4.14
C VAL A 138 22.61 -3.70 -2.79
N GLU A 139 23.13 -3.10 -1.73
CA GLU A 139 22.84 -3.48 -0.35
C GLU A 139 22.16 -2.32 0.39
N LEU A 140 21.18 -2.65 1.23
CA LEU A 140 20.54 -1.67 2.12
C LEU A 140 21.43 -1.40 3.31
N THR A 141 21.67 -0.13 3.63
CA THR A 141 22.29 0.21 4.90
C THR A 141 21.29 0.05 6.05
N PRO A 142 21.73 0.04 7.32
CA PRO A 142 20.83 0.09 8.47
C PRO A 142 19.88 1.30 8.47
N LEU A 143 20.31 2.42 7.89
CA LEU A 143 19.46 3.61 7.72
C LEU A 143 18.44 3.38 6.59
N GLY A 144 18.90 2.93 5.43
CA GLY A 144 18.05 2.67 4.26
C GLY A 144 16.94 1.67 4.56
N ASN A 145 17.23 0.62 5.32
CA ASN A 145 16.26 -0.40 5.69
C ASN A 145 15.04 0.16 6.44
N LYS A 146 15.19 1.28 7.17
CA LYS A 146 14.06 1.93 7.88
C LYS A 146 13.05 2.58 6.92
N PHE A 147 13.51 3.00 5.75
CA PHE A 147 12.70 3.71 4.75
C PHE A 147 12.37 2.83 3.56
N TYR A 148 12.97 1.64 3.47
CA TYR A 148 12.89 0.80 2.29
C TYR A 148 11.53 0.11 2.16
N ARG A 149 10.99 0.14 0.94
CA ARG A 149 9.82 -0.61 0.52
C ARG A 149 10.05 -1.18 -0.87
N TYR A 150 9.56 -2.39 -1.09
CA TYR A 150 9.55 -3.03 -2.40
C TYR A 150 8.10 -3.21 -2.86
N ASP A 151 7.78 -2.62 -4.01
CA ASP A 151 6.43 -2.69 -4.60
C ASP A 151 6.48 -3.60 -5.83
N ASP A 152 5.94 -4.81 -5.70
CA ASP A 152 5.79 -5.74 -6.82
C ASP A 152 4.68 -5.29 -7.81
N PRO A 153 4.68 -5.83 -9.05
CA PRO A 153 3.56 -5.66 -9.96
C PRO A 153 2.26 -6.17 -9.34
N LYS A 154 1.25 -5.29 -9.25
CA LYS A 154 -0.03 -5.54 -8.57
C LYS A 154 -0.91 -6.63 -9.20
N SER A 155 -0.57 -7.16 -10.37
CA SER A 155 -1.41 -8.16 -11.04
C SER A 155 -0.94 -9.57 -10.71
N GLY A 156 -1.84 -10.38 -10.12
CA GLY A 156 -1.51 -11.74 -9.66
C GLY A 156 -1.08 -12.72 -10.75
N HIS A 157 -1.27 -12.38 -12.03
CA HIS A 157 -0.75 -13.15 -13.16
C HIS A 157 0.70 -12.80 -13.53
N LEU A 158 1.23 -11.70 -13.01
CA LEU A 158 2.61 -11.27 -13.28
C LEU A 158 3.58 -11.90 -12.28
N PRO A 159 4.79 -12.30 -12.75
CA PRO A 159 5.82 -12.82 -11.87
C PRO A 159 6.20 -11.83 -10.77
N GLN A 160 6.12 -12.29 -9.52
CA GLN A 160 6.47 -11.51 -8.32
C GLN A 160 7.96 -11.61 -8.00
N GLY A 161 8.52 -10.59 -7.34
CA GLY A 161 9.91 -10.56 -6.85
C GLY A 161 10.99 -10.39 -7.91
N LEU A 162 10.62 -10.30 -9.20
CA LEU A 162 11.56 -10.24 -10.32
C LEU A 162 11.75 -8.83 -10.88
N TYR A 163 10.71 -8.00 -10.85
CA TYR A 163 10.72 -6.69 -11.51
C TYR A 163 9.73 -5.72 -10.86
N GLY A 164 10.06 -5.29 -9.64
CA GLY A 164 9.27 -4.37 -8.82
C GLY A 164 10.03 -3.07 -8.52
N ALA A 165 9.31 -2.07 -8.00
CA ALA A 165 9.91 -0.79 -7.65
C ALA A 165 10.58 -0.87 -6.27
N ASN A 166 11.89 -0.63 -6.24
CA ASN A 166 12.64 -0.42 -5.01
C ASN A 166 12.51 1.05 -4.59
N ARG A 167 11.90 1.31 -3.43
CA ARG A 167 11.57 2.66 -2.96
C ARG A 167 12.14 2.96 -1.59
N PHE A 168 12.40 4.23 -1.34
CA PHE A 168 12.74 4.78 -0.03
C PHE A 168 11.70 5.83 0.32
N CYS A 169 10.79 5.48 1.23
CA CYS A 169 9.63 6.28 1.60
C CYS A 169 9.93 7.14 2.83
N ALA A 170 9.64 8.44 2.74
CA ALA A 170 9.80 9.35 3.85
C ALA A 170 8.77 9.06 4.93
N HIS A 171 9.08 9.40 6.17
CA HIS A 171 8.02 9.53 7.16
C HIS A 171 7.13 10.73 6.80
N ILE A 172 5.86 10.60 7.12
CA ILE A 172 4.87 11.65 6.92
C ILE A 172 4.22 12.04 8.23
N GLN A 173 3.78 13.28 8.30
CA GLN A 173 2.87 13.76 9.34
C GLN A 173 1.46 13.66 8.79
N TYR A 174 0.61 12.92 9.50
CA TYR A 174 -0.81 12.83 9.20
C TYR A 174 -1.53 14.14 9.58
N GLY A 175 -2.38 14.64 8.68
CA GLY A 175 -3.07 15.93 8.80
C GLY A 175 -4.58 15.84 8.99
N GLY A 176 -5.10 14.64 9.24
CA GLY A 176 -6.54 14.37 9.41
C GLY A 176 -7.27 14.02 8.13
N VAL A 177 -8.48 13.49 8.30
CA VAL A 177 -9.44 13.23 7.22
C VAL A 177 -9.93 14.54 6.60
N GLU A 178 -10.08 14.56 5.28
CA GLU A 178 -10.76 15.66 4.56
C GLU A 178 -12.21 15.31 4.24
N LYS A 179 -12.43 14.10 3.73
CA LYS A 179 -13.75 13.55 3.41
C LYS A 179 -13.67 12.05 3.25
N TYR A 180 -14.75 11.36 3.56
CA TYR A 180 -14.87 9.93 3.32
C TYR A 180 -16.26 9.57 2.78
N MET A 181 -16.32 8.49 2.02
CA MET A 181 -17.58 7.96 1.52
C MET A 181 -18.30 7.20 2.63
N LYS A 182 -19.64 7.21 2.61
CA LYS A 182 -20.40 6.29 3.47
C LYS A 182 -19.96 4.85 3.17
N PRO A 183 -19.80 3.99 4.19
CA PRO A 183 -19.57 2.56 4.00
C PRO A 183 -20.58 1.96 3.02
N LEU A 184 -20.07 1.28 1.99
CA LEU A 184 -20.88 0.62 0.96
C LEU A 184 -20.31 -0.77 0.71
N LYS A 185 -21.17 -1.73 0.36
CA LYS A 185 -20.69 -3.02 -0.15
C LYS A 185 -20.19 -2.81 -1.58
N ASN A 186 -19.04 -3.39 -1.90
CA ASN A 186 -18.52 -3.32 -3.24
C ASN A 186 -19.42 -4.10 -4.24
N PRO A 187 -19.97 -3.49 -5.31
CA PRO A 187 -20.93 -4.18 -6.16
C PRO A 187 -20.32 -4.97 -7.33
N TYR A 188 -19.03 -4.86 -7.64
CA TYR A 188 -18.41 -5.58 -8.78
C TYR A 188 -17.34 -6.61 -8.39
N ASP A 189 -17.13 -6.84 -7.10
CA ASP A 189 -16.27 -7.90 -6.57
C ASP A 189 -17.07 -8.77 -5.58
N ASP A 190 -16.66 -10.03 -5.41
CA ASP A 190 -17.18 -10.94 -4.38
C ASP A 190 -16.67 -10.56 -2.98
N ASN A 191 -16.00 -9.39 -2.83
CA ASN A 191 -15.52 -8.90 -1.54
C ASN A 191 -16.70 -8.79 -0.55
N PRO A 192 -16.69 -9.59 0.54
CA PRO A 192 -17.79 -9.58 1.51
C PRO A 192 -17.80 -8.32 2.38
N HIS A 193 -16.74 -7.52 2.37
CA HIS A 193 -16.54 -6.40 3.28
C HIS A 193 -17.27 -5.12 2.85
N LEU A 194 -17.64 -4.30 3.84
CA LEU A 194 -18.00 -2.91 3.60
C LEU A 194 -16.73 -2.10 3.36
N VAL A 195 -16.75 -1.21 2.38
CA VAL A 195 -15.59 -0.37 2.03
C VAL A 195 -15.92 1.11 2.14
N SER A 196 -14.91 1.92 2.45
CA SER A 196 -15.00 3.38 2.39
C SER A 196 -13.72 3.96 1.78
N TRP A 197 -13.87 4.88 0.83
CA TRP A 197 -12.76 5.69 0.34
C TRP A 197 -12.61 6.94 1.20
N VAL A 198 -11.43 7.09 1.78
CA VAL A 198 -11.05 8.19 2.68
C VAL A 198 -10.02 9.07 1.97
N ASN A 199 -10.27 10.37 1.88
CA ASN A 199 -9.26 11.33 1.49
C ASN A 199 -8.69 12.00 2.75
N PHE A 200 -7.39 12.14 2.81
CA PHE A 200 -6.67 12.68 3.96
C PHE A 200 -5.51 13.57 3.56
N LYS A 201 -5.10 14.44 4.49
CA LYS A 201 -3.93 15.30 4.34
C LYS A 201 -2.70 14.65 4.95
N TRP A 202 -1.55 14.92 4.35
CA TRP A 202 -0.26 14.59 4.94
C TRP A 202 0.83 15.53 4.43
N LYS A 203 1.97 15.56 5.11
CA LYS A 203 3.17 16.26 4.66
C LYS A 203 4.42 15.49 5.08
N LEU A 204 5.54 15.75 4.43
CA LEU A 204 6.81 15.12 4.81
C LEU A 204 7.23 15.49 6.24
N ASP A 205 7.69 14.50 7.00
CA ASP A 205 8.32 14.72 8.30
C ASP A 205 9.84 14.83 8.12
N GLN A 206 10.33 16.07 8.00
CA GLN A 206 11.77 16.36 7.86
C GLN A 206 12.57 15.96 9.10
N HIS A 207 11.97 15.98 10.29
CA HIS A 207 12.67 15.63 11.53
C HIS A 207 12.90 14.13 11.63
N LYS A 208 11.97 13.32 11.14
CA LYS A 208 12.08 11.86 11.12
C LYS A 208 12.76 11.31 9.87
N THR A 209 12.99 12.13 8.85
CA THR A 209 13.52 11.70 7.55
C THR A 209 14.78 12.47 7.16
N PRO A 210 15.96 12.11 7.71
CA PRO A 210 17.20 12.87 7.53
C PRO A 210 17.65 13.01 6.06
N TRP A 211 17.36 12.01 5.22
CA TRP A 211 17.76 12.01 3.81
C TRP A 211 17.01 13.05 2.96
N LEU A 212 15.93 13.65 3.47
CA LEU A 212 15.26 14.79 2.81
C LEU A 212 16.15 16.05 2.71
N ASN A 213 17.26 16.09 3.45
CA ASN A 213 18.26 17.15 3.31
C ASN A 213 19.05 17.07 1.99
N ASN A 214 19.02 15.92 1.30
CA ASN A 214 19.59 15.79 -0.03
C ASN A 214 18.62 16.37 -1.07
N ALA A 215 19.03 17.46 -1.74
CA ALA A 215 18.19 18.17 -2.71
C ALA A 215 17.76 17.28 -3.89
N VAL A 216 18.66 16.42 -4.39
CA VAL A 216 18.38 15.51 -5.51
C VAL A 216 17.29 14.49 -5.15
N LEU A 217 17.32 13.96 -3.92
CA LEU A 217 16.28 13.04 -3.45
C LEU A 217 14.96 13.78 -3.22
N LYS A 218 15.02 14.98 -2.66
CA LYS A 218 13.81 15.80 -2.43
C LYS A 218 13.11 16.18 -3.72
N GLU A 219 13.86 16.53 -4.77
CA GLU A 219 13.33 16.88 -6.10
C GLU A 219 12.66 15.70 -6.82
N GLN A 220 13.01 14.46 -6.48
CA GLN A 220 12.37 13.27 -7.04
C GLN A 220 10.99 12.96 -6.44
N LEU A 221 10.64 13.59 -5.32
CA LEU A 221 9.34 13.38 -4.70
C LEU A 221 8.27 14.09 -5.53
N SER A 222 7.34 13.32 -6.12
CA SER A 222 6.22 13.84 -6.92
C SER A 222 5.10 14.41 -6.03
N ILE A 223 5.45 15.38 -5.19
CA ILE A 223 4.57 15.98 -4.20
C ILE A 223 3.87 17.18 -4.82
N TYR A 224 2.56 17.08 -4.95
CA TYR A 224 1.69 18.23 -5.19
C TYR A 224 1.24 18.73 -3.81
N SER A 225 1.83 19.84 -3.37
CA SER A 225 1.35 20.56 -2.19
C SER A 225 0.44 21.69 -2.64
N ASP A 226 -0.74 21.80 -2.04
CA ASP A 226 -1.61 22.96 -2.26
C ASP A 226 -1.06 24.20 -1.52
N LYS A 227 -1.76 25.32 -1.61
CA LYS A 227 -1.40 26.60 -0.97
C LYS A 227 -1.15 26.50 0.54
N ASP A 228 -1.66 25.46 1.19
CA ASP A 228 -1.53 25.17 2.63
C ASP A 228 -0.31 24.31 2.99
N SER A 229 0.55 23.96 2.02
CA SER A 229 1.72 23.07 2.19
C SER A 229 1.38 21.63 2.62
N TRP A 230 0.11 21.23 2.52
CA TRP A 230 -0.31 19.84 2.71
C TRP A 230 -0.53 19.16 1.36
N SER A 231 -0.15 17.89 1.30
CA SER A 231 -0.49 16.98 0.21
C SER A 231 -1.71 16.16 0.56
N ARG A 232 -2.36 15.66 -0.48
CA ARG A 232 -3.62 14.93 -0.39
C ARG A 232 -3.47 13.55 -0.99
N SER A 233 -4.10 12.57 -0.37
CA SER A 233 -4.15 11.21 -0.89
C SER A 233 -5.47 10.57 -0.50
N GLY A 234 -5.85 9.56 -1.27
CA GLY A 234 -7.01 8.74 -0.98
C GLY A 234 -6.59 7.32 -0.65
N ILE A 235 -7.31 6.70 0.29
CA ILE A 235 -7.05 5.37 0.79
C ILE A 235 -8.37 4.64 1.05
N LEU A 236 -8.43 3.38 0.68
CA LEU A 236 -9.53 2.46 0.89
C LEU A 236 -9.36 1.79 2.25
N ILE A 237 -10.44 1.79 3.02
CA ILE A 237 -10.54 1.04 4.27
C ILE A 237 -11.70 0.06 4.15
N GLU A 238 -11.53 -1.10 4.78
CA GLU A 238 -12.46 -2.23 4.71
C GLU A 238 -12.89 -2.65 6.12
N LEU A 239 -14.15 -3.07 6.27
CA LEU A 239 -14.66 -3.69 7.48
C LEU A 239 -14.46 -5.20 7.40
N ASN A 240 -13.46 -5.71 8.10
CA ASN A 240 -13.13 -7.13 8.20
C ASN A 240 -13.43 -7.62 9.62
N ASP A 241 -14.24 -8.68 9.77
CA ASP A 241 -14.61 -9.27 11.06
C ASP A 241 -14.94 -8.23 12.16
N ASP A 242 -15.82 -7.27 11.80
CA ASP A 242 -16.27 -6.14 12.64
C ASP A 242 -15.22 -5.06 12.97
N LYS A 243 -14.04 -5.09 12.35
CA LYS A 243 -12.97 -4.09 12.52
C LYS A 243 -12.66 -3.35 11.22
N TRP A 244 -12.57 -2.03 11.30
CA TRP A 244 -12.08 -1.20 10.19
C TRP A 244 -10.55 -1.29 10.10
N GLU A 245 -10.07 -1.64 8.92
CA GLU A 245 -8.64 -1.77 8.64
C GLU A 245 -8.29 -1.35 7.19
N LEU A 246 -7.00 -1.26 6.90
CA LEU A 246 -6.54 -1.08 5.52
C LEU A 246 -6.72 -2.40 4.77
N GLY A 247 -7.30 -2.34 3.56
CA GLY A 247 -7.33 -3.50 2.67
C GLY A 247 -5.91 -3.87 2.18
N ASN A 248 -5.78 -5.01 1.51
CA ASN A 248 -4.49 -5.48 0.98
C ASN A 248 -3.87 -4.56 -0.10
N GLU A 249 -4.70 -3.74 -0.75
CA GLU A 249 -4.25 -2.69 -1.67
C GLU A 249 -4.97 -1.37 -1.37
N PRO A 250 -4.58 -0.68 -0.29
CA PRO A 250 -5.40 0.39 0.24
C PRO A 250 -5.36 1.64 -0.67
N TYR A 251 -4.41 1.76 -1.60
CA TYR A 251 -4.37 2.86 -2.56
C TYR A 251 -5.04 2.55 -3.91
N THR A 252 -5.67 1.40 -4.07
CA THR A 252 -6.40 1.01 -5.27
C THR A 252 -7.90 1.06 -4.95
N ILE A 253 -8.69 1.80 -5.75
CA ILE A 253 -10.14 1.67 -5.67
C ILE A 253 -10.51 0.35 -6.35
N ARG A 254 -10.91 -0.64 -5.56
CA ARG A 254 -11.47 -1.89 -6.04
C ARG A 254 -12.99 -1.72 -6.06
N TRP A 255 -13.53 -1.60 -7.27
CA TRP A 255 -14.97 -1.65 -7.54
C TRP A 255 -15.28 -3.04 -8.03
#